data_AF-A0A946BTW0-F1
#
_entry.id   AF-A0A946BTW0-F1
#
_cell.length_a   1.000
_cell.length_b   1.000
_cell.length_c   1.000
_cell.angle_alpha   90.00
_cell.angle_beta   90.00
_cell.angle_gamma   90.00
#
_symmetry.space_group_name_H-M   'P 1'
#
loop_
_entity.id
_entity.type
_entity.pdbx_description
1 polymer ?
#
loop_
_entity_poly.entity_id
_entity_poly.type
_entity_poly.pdbx_seq_one_letter_code
_entity_poly.pdbx_strand_id
1 'polypeptide(L)'
;MKVNYSAQLMEESVFRHLNHLERSGYRADYDEFHSLADPIYELPEDDREAAFEKVNRLFFLERLMLGDHVLRALEAVGLIPKRRRTVKKSALTEKAAPQELEASEGEDEEAEQVENSEEHGEENETAIAEFENEPEENADVAYDLAREFEERIKEVTVKRAINKVDEGSNVLNRVSGNPLIEMRVLASRFSNPEEAQELDAFLIHELMHAKDMVDPEFDYEDAFIPGNPSVKNLITARFRLLWNMYVDSRLARMGVVSVQPKESRYREFDNFYRKIPEKQRKGIFEGLWKTEKLTHEELLSMATDLDTLMSKYVDPGEITDEDKDYIHLQGSPCPLCKFPTYNWVDDPESICDEMVIEAIQIDFPDWESRDGACDRCVEVYELRAGVG
;
A
#
# COMPACT_ATOMS: atom_id res chain seq x y z
N MET A 1 -9.09 -0.82 19.50
CA MET A 1 -9.66 -1.26 18.20
C MET A 1 -10.23 -2.68 18.27
N LYS A 2 -11.25 -3.02 17.47
CA LYS A 2 -11.77 -4.39 17.22
C LYS A 2 -11.59 -4.77 15.74
N VAL A 3 -11.38 -6.06 15.40
CA VAL A 3 -11.48 -6.55 14.02
C VAL A 3 -12.72 -7.43 13.85
N ASN A 4 -13.49 -7.20 12.77
CA ASN A 4 -14.64 -7.98 12.36
C ASN A 4 -14.45 -8.48 10.92
N TYR A 5 -15.03 -9.63 10.59
CA TYR A 5 -15.00 -10.23 9.26
C TYR A 5 -16.44 -10.59 8.84
N SER A 6 -16.85 -10.27 7.63
CA SER A 6 -18.21 -10.62 7.14
C SER A 6 -18.36 -12.13 6.94
N ALA A 7 -19.53 -12.69 7.27
CA ALA A 7 -19.82 -14.12 7.11
C ALA A 7 -19.46 -14.65 5.71
N GLN A 8 -19.90 -13.97 4.65
CA GLN A 8 -19.59 -14.33 3.25
C GLN A 8 -18.08 -14.40 2.96
N LEU A 9 -17.27 -13.53 3.57
CA LEU A 9 -15.81 -13.57 3.41
C LEU A 9 -15.22 -14.79 4.09
N MET A 10 -15.66 -15.09 5.32
CA MET A 10 -15.17 -16.25 6.07
C MET A 10 -15.53 -17.56 5.35
N GLU A 11 -16.80 -17.70 4.96
CA GLU A 11 -17.34 -18.82 4.18
C GLU A 11 -16.56 -19.06 2.88
N GLU A 12 -16.51 -18.08 1.98
CA GLU A 12 -15.87 -18.27 0.67
C GLU A 12 -14.36 -18.48 0.80
N SER A 13 -13.70 -17.85 1.79
CA SER A 13 -12.26 -18.04 2.02
C SER A 13 -11.94 -19.42 2.57
N VAL A 14 -12.68 -19.89 3.59
CA VAL A 14 -12.53 -21.24 4.16
C VAL A 14 -12.80 -22.30 3.09
N PHE A 15 -13.91 -22.19 2.35
CA PHE A 15 -14.25 -23.14 1.30
C PHE A 15 -13.16 -23.23 0.22
N ARG A 16 -12.67 -22.08 -0.27
CA ARG A 16 -11.59 -22.07 -1.29
C ARG A 16 -10.27 -22.63 -0.76
N HIS A 17 -9.90 -22.29 0.49
CA HIS A 17 -8.66 -22.77 1.11
C HIS A 17 -8.70 -24.28 1.37
N LEU A 18 -9.79 -24.80 1.91
CA LEU A 18 -9.97 -26.25 2.11
C LEU A 18 -9.97 -27.01 0.77
N ASN A 19 -10.58 -26.45 -0.28
CA ASN A 19 -10.51 -27.00 -1.65
C ASN A 19 -9.08 -27.01 -2.22
N HIS A 20 -8.24 -26.04 -1.88
CA HIS A 20 -6.82 -26.07 -2.24
C HIS A 20 -6.11 -27.20 -1.47
N LEU A 21 -6.22 -27.22 -0.14
CA LEU A 21 -5.57 -28.21 0.72
C LEU A 21 -5.93 -29.64 0.31
N GLU A 22 -7.21 -29.91 0.04
CA GLU A 22 -7.68 -31.24 -0.40
C GLU A 22 -7.02 -31.69 -1.71
N ARG A 23 -6.91 -30.79 -2.70
CA ARG A 23 -6.25 -31.06 -4.00
C ARG A 23 -4.75 -31.21 -3.86
N SER A 24 -4.14 -30.50 -2.93
CA SER A 24 -2.73 -30.61 -2.54
C SER A 24 -2.45 -31.82 -1.63
N GLY A 25 -3.46 -32.64 -1.30
CA GLY A 25 -3.35 -33.90 -0.55
C GLY A 25 -3.52 -33.76 0.98
N TYR A 26 -3.68 -32.54 1.50
CA TYR A 26 -3.86 -32.24 2.92
C TYR A 26 -5.35 -32.27 3.30
N ARG A 27 -5.87 -33.47 3.56
CA ARG A 27 -7.32 -33.67 3.83
C ARG A 27 -7.78 -33.49 5.27
N ALA A 28 -6.89 -33.42 6.26
CA ALA A 28 -7.29 -33.44 7.68
C ALA A 28 -8.31 -32.34 8.04
N ASP A 29 -8.03 -31.08 7.70
CA ASP A 29 -8.93 -29.94 7.96
C ASP A 29 -10.19 -29.97 7.08
N TYR A 30 -10.11 -30.55 5.88
CA TYR A 30 -11.25 -30.73 4.97
C TYR A 30 -12.24 -31.77 5.52
N ASP A 31 -11.73 -32.91 6.00
CA ASP A 31 -12.52 -33.98 6.60
C ASP A 31 -13.11 -33.53 7.95
N GLU A 32 -12.37 -32.76 8.76
CA GLU A 32 -12.92 -32.16 9.98
C GLU A 32 -14.03 -31.14 9.67
N PHE A 33 -13.85 -30.27 8.67
CA PHE A 33 -14.87 -29.30 8.27
C PHE A 33 -16.19 -29.98 7.92
N HIS A 34 -16.16 -31.03 7.08
CA HIS A 34 -17.37 -31.77 6.72
C HIS A 34 -17.99 -32.50 7.91
N SER A 35 -17.18 -33.04 8.84
CA SER A 35 -17.70 -33.65 10.08
C SER A 35 -18.51 -32.69 10.97
N LEU A 36 -18.29 -31.38 10.83
CA LEU A 36 -18.99 -30.31 11.54
C LEU A 36 -20.06 -29.61 10.68
N ALA A 37 -19.90 -29.59 9.36
CA ALA A 37 -20.81 -28.95 8.41
C ALA A 37 -21.96 -29.87 7.97
N ASP A 38 -21.71 -31.14 7.69
CA ASP A 38 -22.72 -32.09 7.20
C ASP A 38 -23.92 -32.23 8.16
N PRO A 39 -23.75 -32.29 9.51
CA PRO A 39 -24.89 -32.33 10.44
C PRO A 39 -25.79 -31.09 10.43
N ILE A 40 -25.34 -29.95 9.87
CA ILE A 40 -26.13 -28.71 9.80
C ILE A 40 -27.30 -28.86 8.81
N TYR A 41 -27.17 -29.71 7.80
CA TYR A 41 -28.26 -29.98 6.85
C TYR A 41 -29.47 -30.68 7.49
N GLU A 42 -29.32 -31.31 8.66
CA GLU A 42 -30.42 -31.92 9.43
C GLU A 42 -31.15 -30.90 10.34
N LEU A 43 -30.64 -29.67 10.47
CA LEU A 43 -31.30 -28.59 11.23
C LEU A 43 -32.45 -27.94 10.44
N PRO A 44 -33.44 -27.29 11.10
CA PRO A 44 -34.41 -26.42 10.46
C PRO A 44 -33.74 -25.31 9.65
N GLU A 45 -34.31 -24.91 8.52
CA GLU A 45 -33.68 -23.98 7.58
C GLU A 45 -33.32 -22.62 8.24
N ASP A 46 -34.18 -22.11 9.11
CA ASP A 46 -33.98 -20.87 9.88
C ASP A 46 -32.74 -20.91 10.80
N ASP A 47 -32.33 -22.09 11.27
CA ASP A 47 -31.17 -22.28 12.16
C ASP A 47 -29.85 -22.46 11.39
N ARG A 48 -29.90 -22.81 10.09
CA ARG A 48 -28.72 -23.25 9.32
C ARG A 48 -27.70 -22.13 9.12
N GLU A 49 -28.13 -20.92 8.76
CA GLU A 49 -27.21 -19.80 8.49
C GLU A 49 -26.35 -19.48 9.72
N ALA A 50 -26.99 -19.37 10.89
CA ALA A 50 -26.32 -19.12 12.17
C ALA A 50 -25.54 -20.33 12.71
N ALA A 51 -25.69 -21.52 12.13
CA ALA A 51 -24.85 -22.69 12.41
C ALA A 51 -23.61 -22.71 11.49
N PHE A 52 -23.79 -22.50 10.19
CA PHE A 52 -22.70 -22.40 9.22
C PHE A 52 -21.76 -21.22 9.54
N GLU A 53 -22.28 -20.06 9.96
CA GLU A 53 -21.43 -18.94 10.38
C GLU A 53 -20.46 -19.35 11.50
N LYS A 54 -20.91 -20.15 12.48
CA LYS A 54 -20.06 -20.60 13.60
C LYS A 54 -18.94 -21.52 13.13
N VAL A 55 -19.22 -22.47 12.23
CA VAL A 55 -18.20 -23.37 11.66
C VAL A 55 -17.22 -22.59 10.78
N ASN A 56 -17.73 -21.75 9.87
CA ASN A 56 -16.89 -20.89 9.02
C ASN A 56 -16.01 -19.95 9.85
N ARG A 57 -16.52 -19.39 10.95
CA ARG A 57 -15.76 -18.53 11.86
C ARG A 57 -14.68 -19.29 12.65
N LEU A 58 -14.98 -20.50 13.12
CA LEU A 58 -14.01 -21.40 13.76
C LEU A 58 -12.85 -21.73 12.81
N PHE A 59 -13.16 -22.10 11.55
CA PHE A 59 -12.11 -22.42 10.57
C PHE A 59 -11.32 -21.18 10.14
N PHE A 60 -11.98 -20.06 9.86
CA PHE A 60 -11.32 -18.84 9.40
C PHE A 60 -10.40 -18.21 10.45
N LEU A 61 -10.77 -18.26 11.74
CA LEU A 61 -10.00 -17.61 12.82
C LEU A 61 -9.06 -18.57 13.55
N GLU A 62 -9.48 -19.80 13.84
CA GLU A 62 -8.79 -20.67 14.81
C GLU A 62 -8.08 -21.87 14.18
N ARG A 63 -8.64 -22.49 13.13
CA ARG A 63 -8.00 -23.67 12.48
C ARG A 63 -7.04 -23.27 11.36
N LEU A 64 -7.53 -22.53 10.38
CA LEU A 64 -6.75 -22.09 9.21
C LEU A 64 -6.01 -20.77 9.44
N MET A 65 -6.33 -20.06 10.54
CA MET A 65 -5.71 -18.78 10.95
C MET A 65 -5.71 -17.68 9.85
N LEU A 66 -6.65 -17.74 8.90
CA LEU A 66 -6.78 -16.80 7.78
C LEU A 66 -6.98 -15.36 8.25
N GLY A 67 -7.69 -15.17 9.37
CA GLY A 67 -7.84 -13.85 10.00
C GLY A 67 -6.53 -13.22 10.48
N ASP A 68 -5.51 -14.03 10.80
CA ASP A 68 -4.25 -13.57 11.38
C ASP A 68 -3.37 -12.83 10.36
N HIS A 69 -3.63 -12.98 9.05
CA HIS A 69 -3.05 -12.16 7.98
C HIS A 69 -3.36 -10.66 8.17
N VAL A 70 -4.63 -10.34 8.42
CA VAL A 70 -5.08 -8.95 8.66
C VAL A 70 -4.46 -8.40 9.93
N LEU A 71 -4.30 -9.24 10.96
CA LEU A 71 -3.72 -8.81 12.23
C LEU A 71 -2.20 -8.57 12.11
N ARG A 72 -1.46 -9.43 11.38
CA ARG A 72 -0.06 -9.15 11.01
C ARG A 72 0.10 -7.86 10.22
N ALA A 73 -0.82 -7.58 9.28
CA ALA A 73 -0.77 -6.36 8.48
C ALA A 73 -1.02 -5.10 9.33
N LEU A 74 -1.96 -5.15 10.27
CA LEU A 74 -2.20 -4.07 11.25
C LEU A 74 -0.97 -3.85 12.17
N GLU A 75 -0.31 -4.92 12.61
CA GLU A 75 0.94 -4.87 13.40
C GLU A 75 2.14 -4.33 12.61
N ALA A 76 2.17 -4.55 11.28
CA ALA A 76 3.23 -4.06 10.40
C ALA A 76 3.10 -2.56 10.10
N VAL A 77 1.88 -2.06 9.91
CA VAL A 77 1.58 -0.63 9.64
C VAL A 77 1.60 0.23 10.92
N GLY A 78 1.60 -0.39 12.11
CA GLY A 78 1.52 0.31 13.39
C GLY A 78 0.12 0.86 13.65
N LEU A 79 -0.90 0.04 13.38
CA LEU A 79 -2.31 0.28 13.70
C LEU A 79 -2.74 -0.44 14.98
N ILE A 80 -1.94 -1.43 15.43
CA ILE A 80 -2.02 -2.08 16.75
C ILE A 80 -0.61 -2.46 17.24
N PRO A 81 -0.42 -2.62 18.56
CA PRO A 81 0.86 -3.05 19.11
C PRO A 81 1.29 -4.42 18.60
N LYS A 82 2.54 -4.54 18.16
CA LYS A 82 3.17 -5.81 17.76
C LYS A 82 3.06 -6.84 18.88
N ARG A 83 2.57 -8.04 18.58
CA ARG A 83 2.44 -9.14 19.56
C ARG A 83 3.80 -9.50 20.13
N ARG A 84 3.98 -9.27 21.43
CA ARG A 84 5.08 -9.89 22.20
C ARG A 84 4.88 -11.40 22.18
N ARG A 85 5.56 -12.11 21.27
CA ARG A 85 5.67 -13.57 21.28
C ARG A 85 6.39 -14.02 22.55
N THR A 86 5.63 -14.22 23.62
CA THR A 86 6.11 -14.95 24.80
C THR A 86 6.37 -16.40 24.39
N VAL A 87 7.60 -16.69 23.96
CA VAL A 87 8.07 -18.05 23.79
C VAL A 87 8.02 -18.71 25.16
N LYS A 88 6.98 -19.54 25.39
CA LYS A 88 6.99 -20.49 26.49
C LYS A 88 8.10 -21.50 26.21
N LYS A 89 9.33 -21.17 26.61
CA LYS A 89 10.36 -22.19 26.88
C LYS A 89 9.69 -23.29 27.71
N SER A 90 9.74 -24.53 27.24
CA SER A 90 9.25 -25.66 28.01
C SER A 90 10.06 -25.75 29.30
N ALA A 91 9.41 -25.52 30.44
CA ALA A 91 10.04 -25.53 31.76
C ALA A 91 10.40 -26.97 32.19
N LEU A 92 11.44 -27.52 31.55
CA LEU A 92 11.86 -28.91 31.70
C LEU A 92 13.39 -29.10 31.58
N THR A 93 14.18 -28.03 31.68
CA THR A 93 15.67 -28.12 31.72
C THR A 93 16.36 -26.95 32.45
N GLU A 94 15.80 -26.48 33.56
CA GLU A 94 16.48 -25.51 34.45
C GLU A 94 16.67 -26.10 35.85
N LYS A 95 17.83 -26.72 36.05
CA LYS A 95 18.31 -27.18 37.36
C LYS A 95 19.84 -27.20 37.48
N ALA A 96 20.51 -26.13 37.05
CA ALA A 96 21.88 -25.76 37.43
C ALA A 96 22.19 -24.30 37.02
N ALA A 97 22.33 -23.42 38.01
CA ALA A 97 22.99 -22.11 38.00
C ALA A 97 23.42 -21.87 39.47
N PRO A 98 24.57 -21.23 39.76
CA PRO A 98 24.87 -19.81 39.47
C PRO A 98 25.91 -19.63 38.32
N GLN A 99 26.14 -18.47 37.67
CA GLN A 99 26.47 -17.09 38.12
C GLN A 99 27.88 -16.98 38.76
N GLU A 100 28.72 -15.95 38.55
CA GLU A 100 28.68 -14.74 37.68
C GLU A 100 30.17 -14.36 37.34
N LEU A 101 30.67 -13.17 36.93
CA LEU A 101 30.22 -11.76 36.84
C LEU A 101 31.05 -11.02 35.73
N GLU A 102 31.19 -9.69 35.80
CA GLU A 102 31.93 -8.77 34.91
C GLU A 102 33.14 -8.14 35.68
N ALA A 103 34.00 -7.20 35.22
CA ALA A 103 34.01 -6.25 34.09
C ALA A 103 35.45 -5.72 33.77
N SER A 104 35.58 -4.84 32.74
CA SER A 104 36.50 -3.67 32.54
C SER A 104 37.96 -3.65 33.08
N GLU A 105 38.98 -3.04 32.46
CA GLU A 105 39.14 -2.17 31.27
C GLU A 105 40.65 -2.04 30.92
N GLY A 106 41.00 -1.60 29.68
CA GLY A 106 42.35 -1.05 29.37
C GLY A 106 43.16 -1.67 28.21
N GLU A 107 43.22 -0.92 27.10
CA GLU A 107 44.28 -0.78 26.06
C GLU A 107 45.61 -1.56 26.29
N ASP A 108 46.20 -2.37 25.38
CA ASP A 108 46.58 -2.07 23.98
C ASP A 108 47.07 -3.31 23.15
N GLU A 109 47.08 -3.15 21.81
CA GLU A 109 47.87 -3.77 20.69
C GLU A 109 48.19 -5.30 20.53
N GLU A 110 47.99 -5.76 19.28
CA GLU A 110 48.61 -6.87 18.48
C GLU A 110 48.54 -8.40 18.84
N ALA A 111 47.78 -9.11 17.98
CA ALA A 111 48.21 -10.28 17.16
C ALA A 111 48.18 -11.79 17.63
N GLU A 112 47.62 -12.61 16.73
CA GLU A 112 47.83 -14.07 16.42
C GLU A 112 47.47 -15.24 17.38
N GLN A 113 46.34 -15.91 17.04
CA GLN A 113 46.14 -17.37 16.79
C GLN A 113 46.17 -18.47 17.91
N VAL A 114 45.42 -19.55 17.61
CA VAL A 114 45.45 -20.96 18.12
C VAL A 114 44.60 -21.29 19.38
N GLU A 115 44.31 -22.58 19.58
CA GLU A 115 43.11 -23.15 20.24
C GLU A 115 43.38 -23.92 21.57
N ASN A 116 42.31 -24.00 22.40
CA ASN A 116 41.83 -25.21 23.12
C ASN A 116 42.22 -25.53 24.61
N SER A 117 41.31 -26.28 25.26
CA SER A 117 41.40 -27.19 26.43
C SER A 117 41.52 -26.69 27.91
N GLU A 118 40.37 -26.79 28.61
CA GLU A 118 40.11 -27.67 29.80
C GLU A 118 40.45 -27.32 31.30
N GLU A 119 39.47 -27.63 32.17
CA GLU A 119 39.45 -28.06 33.61
C GLU A 119 39.53 -27.12 34.86
N HIS A 120 38.40 -27.14 35.62
CA HIS A 120 38.19 -27.38 37.08
C HIS A 120 38.46 -26.35 38.22
N GLY A 121 37.42 -26.22 39.09
CA GLY A 121 37.42 -25.85 40.53
C GLY A 121 37.32 -24.35 40.90
N GLU A 122 36.89 -23.90 42.09
CA GLU A 122 35.88 -24.30 43.11
C GLU A 122 36.04 -23.32 44.33
N GLU A 123 34.93 -22.82 44.92
CA GLU A 123 34.85 -22.04 46.20
C GLU A 123 35.54 -20.62 46.23
N ASN A 124 35.22 -19.62 47.09
CA ASN A 124 34.35 -19.56 48.28
C ASN A 124 33.77 -18.15 48.65
N GLU A 125 32.64 -18.14 49.40
CA GLU A 125 32.05 -17.21 50.41
C GLU A 125 32.26 -15.66 50.53
N THR A 126 31.14 -14.99 50.90
CA THR A 126 30.96 -13.71 51.67
C THR A 126 31.31 -12.36 51.00
N ALA A 127 30.65 -11.21 51.30
CA ALA A 127 29.80 -10.83 52.45
C ALA A 127 28.65 -9.84 52.07
N ILE A 128 27.75 -9.53 53.02
CA ILE A 128 26.64 -8.57 52.85
C ILE A 128 27.04 -7.16 53.32
N ALA A 129 26.73 -6.13 52.50
CA ALA A 129 26.64 -4.74 52.93
C ALA A 129 25.56 -4.00 52.11
N GLU A 130 24.53 -3.52 52.78
CA GLU A 130 23.56 -2.56 52.21
C GLU A 130 24.18 -1.15 52.24
N PHE A 131 24.02 -0.35 51.18
CA PHE A 131 23.31 0.95 51.27
C PHE A 131 23.08 1.60 49.91
N GLU A 132 22.07 2.48 49.89
CA GLU A 132 21.44 3.16 48.77
C GLU A 132 22.39 4.03 47.91
N ASN A 133 22.10 4.12 46.61
CA ASN A 133 22.47 5.26 45.75
C ASN A 133 21.35 5.51 44.72
N GLU A 134 21.28 6.75 44.23
CA GLU A 134 20.14 7.26 43.47
C GLU A 134 20.09 6.75 42.01
N PRO A 135 18.90 6.63 41.39
CA PRO A 135 18.78 6.18 40.01
C PRO A 135 19.24 7.28 39.03
N GLU A 136 20.29 7.00 38.25
CA GLU A 136 20.74 7.90 37.18
C GLU A 136 19.67 8.11 36.11
N GLU A 137 19.69 9.32 35.53
CA GLU A 137 18.70 9.82 34.57
C GLU A 137 18.71 8.96 33.29
N ASN A 138 17.76 8.03 33.17
CA ASN A 138 17.52 7.30 31.93
C ASN A 138 17.02 8.29 30.87
N ALA A 139 17.82 8.50 29.81
CA ALA A 139 17.53 9.48 28.77
C ALA A 139 16.15 9.25 28.12
N ASP A 140 15.30 10.28 28.14
CA ASP A 140 13.96 10.26 27.55
C ASP A 140 14.01 10.08 26.02
N VAL A 141 13.88 8.84 25.56
CA VAL A 141 13.67 8.52 24.15
C VAL A 141 12.18 8.68 23.81
N ALA A 142 11.79 9.91 23.47
CA ALA A 142 10.57 10.21 22.72
C ALA A 142 10.54 9.38 21.40
N TYR A 143 9.40 9.04 20.80
CA TYR A 143 8.12 9.77 20.77
C TYR A 143 6.90 8.84 20.88
N ASP A 144 5.86 9.27 21.61
CA ASP A 144 4.64 8.49 21.88
C ASP A 144 3.54 8.65 20.79
N LEU A 145 3.81 9.38 19.70
CA LEU A 145 2.87 9.66 18.60
C LEU A 145 2.29 8.39 17.94
N ALA A 146 3.01 7.26 18.00
CA ALA A 146 2.51 5.98 17.49
C ALA A 146 1.29 5.47 18.28
N ARG A 147 1.20 5.76 19.59
CA ARG A 147 0.10 5.27 20.44
C ARG A 147 -1.16 6.11 20.37
N GLU A 148 -1.03 7.43 20.26
CA GLU A 148 -2.19 8.31 20.03
C GLU A 148 -2.95 7.93 18.74
N PHE A 149 -2.24 7.33 17.78
CA PHE A 149 -2.80 6.81 16.54
C PHE A 149 -3.60 5.50 16.74
N GLU A 150 -3.07 4.54 17.51
CA GLU A 150 -3.68 3.23 17.78
C GLU A 150 -5.03 3.34 18.53
N GLU A 151 -5.20 4.37 19.38
CA GLU A 151 -6.44 4.55 20.17
C GLU A 151 -7.59 5.21 19.38
N ARG A 152 -7.29 5.93 18.28
CA ARG A 152 -8.32 6.66 17.52
C ARG A 152 -9.25 5.74 16.74
N ILE A 153 -8.76 4.60 16.23
CA ILE A 153 -9.55 3.69 15.39
C ILE A 153 -10.40 2.73 16.23
N LYS A 154 -11.72 2.82 16.04
CA LYS A 154 -12.69 1.97 16.74
C LYS A 154 -12.60 0.52 16.27
N GLU A 155 -12.62 0.33 14.96
CA GLU A 155 -12.97 -0.94 14.34
C GLU A 155 -12.39 -1.07 12.93
N VAL A 156 -11.97 -2.28 12.57
CA VAL A 156 -11.61 -2.69 11.20
C VAL A 156 -12.60 -3.78 10.79
N THR A 157 -13.33 -3.56 9.70
CA THR A 157 -14.34 -4.49 9.20
C THR A 157 -13.95 -4.97 7.81
N VAL A 158 -13.54 -6.24 7.74
CA VAL A 158 -13.08 -6.90 6.52
C VAL A 158 -14.27 -7.55 5.81
N LYS A 159 -14.52 -7.12 4.58
CA LYS A 159 -15.64 -7.54 3.73
C LYS A 159 -15.13 -8.23 2.47
N ARG A 160 -15.98 -9.06 1.90
CA ARG A 160 -15.75 -9.72 0.60
C ARG A 160 -15.87 -8.70 -0.54
N ALA A 161 -14.81 -8.55 -1.34
CA ALA A 161 -14.89 -7.90 -2.65
C ALA A 161 -15.61 -8.83 -3.64
N ILE A 162 -16.37 -8.29 -4.61
CA ILE A 162 -17.03 -9.11 -5.64
C ILE A 162 -16.08 -9.32 -6.82
N ASN A 163 -15.28 -8.30 -7.14
CA ASN A 163 -14.26 -8.32 -8.19
C ASN A 163 -13.01 -7.51 -7.78
N LYS A 164 -11.96 -7.52 -8.60
CA LYS A 164 -10.67 -6.86 -8.31
C LYS A 164 -10.73 -5.32 -8.22
N VAL A 165 -11.72 -4.65 -8.82
CA VAL A 165 -11.90 -3.19 -8.68
C VAL A 165 -12.77 -2.79 -7.48
N ASP A 166 -13.35 -3.76 -6.75
CA ASP A 166 -13.97 -3.52 -5.44
C ASP A 166 -13.00 -3.78 -4.28
N GLU A 167 -11.77 -4.23 -4.56
CA GLU A 167 -10.73 -4.42 -3.55
C GLU A 167 -10.15 -3.08 -3.09
N GLY A 168 -9.75 -3.04 -1.81
CA GLY A 168 -9.03 -1.91 -1.22
C GLY A 168 -9.58 -1.47 0.13
N SER A 169 -8.98 -0.42 0.69
CA SER A 169 -9.43 0.20 1.93
C SER A 169 -10.32 1.44 1.71
N ASN A 170 -11.12 1.76 2.72
CA ASN A 170 -11.79 3.04 2.89
C ASN A 170 -11.99 3.31 4.40
N VAL A 171 -12.16 4.56 4.82
CA VAL A 171 -12.39 4.91 6.23
C VAL A 171 -13.68 5.71 6.41
N LEU A 172 -14.54 5.21 7.30
CA LEU A 172 -15.86 5.76 7.60
C LEU A 172 -15.85 6.53 8.93
N ASN A 173 -16.83 7.43 9.12
CA ASN A 173 -17.05 8.24 10.32
C ASN A 173 -15.89 9.18 10.72
N ARG A 174 -15.01 9.54 9.76
CA ARG A 174 -13.75 10.28 9.99
C ARG A 174 -13.89 11.59 10.77
N VAL A 175 -15.03 12.29 10.62
CA VAL A 175 -15.29 13.63 11.20
C VAL A 175 -16.24 13.58 12.41
N SER A 176 -17.05 12.53 12.55
CA SER A 176 -18.21 12.49 13.46
C SER A 176 -18.10 11.50 14.62
N GLY A 177 -16.95 10.82 14.75
CA GLY A 177 -16.65 9.90 15.85
C GLY A 177 -15.31 9.21 15.64
N ASN A 178 -15.05 8.14 16.39
CA ASN A 178 -13.87 7.29 16.16
C ASN A 178 -13.95 6.61 14.77
N PRO A 179 -12.93 6.77 13.90
CA PRO A 179 -12.89 6.14 12.59
C PRO A 179 -13.11 4.63 12.59
N LEU A 180 -13.72 4.14 11.51
CA LEU A 180 -13.89 2.71 11.20
C LEU A 180 -13.29 2.42 9.82
N ILE A 181 -12.31 1.51 9.76
CA ILE A 181 -11.71 1.09 8.49
C ILE A 181 -12.58 -0.02 7.89
N GLU A 182 -13.06 0.18 6.67
CA GLU A 182 -13.62 -0.88 5.84
C GLU A 182 -12.53 -1.39 4.89
N MET A 183 -12.24 -2.70 4.95
CA MET A 183 -11.28 -3.36 4.07
C MET A 183 -12.03 -4.33 3.15
N ARG A 184 -11.78 -4.29 1.85
CA ARG A 184 -12.40 -5.20 0.88
C ARG A 184 -11.35 -6.08 0.21
N VAL A 185 -11.55 -7.39 0.32
CA VAL A 185 -10.59 -8.41 -0.12
C VAL A 185 -11.33 -9.51 -0.89
N LEU A 186 -10.76 -9.98 -2.00
CA LEU A 186 -11.24 -11.18 -2.68
C LEU A 186 -10.92 -12.43 -1.84
N ALA A 187 -11.94 -13.27 -1.62
CA ALA A 187 -11.79 -14.54 -0.90
C ALA A 187 -10.77 -15.49 -1.55
N SER A 188 -10.46 -15.33 -2.84
CA SER A 188 -9.40 -16.07 -3.52
C SER A 188 -8.00 -15.78 -2.99
N ARG A 189 -7.70 -14.58 -2.46
CA ARG A 189 -6.38 -14.28 -1.89
C ARG A 189 -6.05 -15.10 -0.64
N PHE A 190 -7.06 -15.61 0.06
CA PHE A 190 -6.90 -16.52 1.20
C PHE A 190 -6.76 -17.99 0.77
N SER A 191 -6.89 -18.31 -0.53
CA SER A 191 -7.08 -19.70 -0.97
C SER A 191 -5.79 -20.51 -1.20
N ASN A 192 -4.67 -19.87 -1.53
CA ASN A 192 -3.40 -20.54 -1.74
C ASN A 192 -2.40 -20.17 -0.62
N PRO A 193 -1.94 -21.12 0.21
CA PRO A 193 -0.89 -20.88 1.21
C PRO A 193 0.43 -20.35 0.61
N GLU A 194 0.73 -20.66 -0.64
CA GLU A 194 1.96 -20.22 -1.33
C GLU A 194 1.89 -18.72 -1.70
N GLU A 195 0.69 -18.21 -1.98
CA GLU A 195 0.41 -16.78 -2.27
C GLU A 195 0.20 -15.94 -0.99
N ALA A 196 0.38 -16.53 0.20
CA ALA A 196 0.20 -15.87 1.49
C ALA A 196 0.96 -14.54 1.64
N GLN A 197 2.12 -14.42 0.98
CA GLN A 197 2.94 -13.20 0.98
C GLN A 197 2.31 -12.08 0.12
N GLU A 198 1.62 -12.41 -0.97
CA GLU A 198 0.89 -11.43 -1.79
C GLU A 198 -0.35 -10.89 -1.07
N LEU A 199 -1.02 -11.74 -0.27
CA LEU A 199 -2.10 -11.32 0.63
C LEU A 199 -1.59 -10.39 1.73
N ASP A 200 -0.50 -10.74 2.43
CA ASP A 200 0.07 -9.89 3.48
C ASP A 200 0.56 -8.55 2.90
N ALA A 201 1.26 -8.55 1.76
CA ALA A 201 1.70 -7.33 1.08
C ALA A 201 0.52 -6.44 0.63
N PHE A 202 -0.56 -7.03 0.10
CA PHE A 202 -1.78 -6.30 -0.27
C PHE A 202 -2.48 -5.68 0.94
N LEU A 203 -2.67 -6.45 2.01
CA LEU A 203 -3.30 -5.95 3.24
C LEU A 203 -2.48 -4.81 3.86
N ILE A 204 -1.15 -4.90 3.84
CA ILE A 204 -0.27 -3.84 4.34
C ILE A 204 -0.36 -2.58 3.48
N HIS A 205 -0.32 -2.70 2.15
CA HIS A 205 -0.45 -1.57 1.22
C HIS A 205 -1.77 -0.82 1.42
N GLU A 206 -2.89 -1.54 1.47
CA GLU A 206 -4.20 -0.95 1.70
C GLU A 206 -4.35 -0.35 3.11
N LEU A 207 -3.76 -0.96 4.13
CA LEU A 207 -3.77 -0.39 5.49
C LEU A 207 -2.90 0.87 5.62
N MET A 208 -1.89 1.06 4.77
CA MET A 208 -1.17 2.34 4.68
C MET A 208 -2.05 3.46 4.11
N HIS A 209 -2.87 3.19 3.08
CA HIS A 209 -3.89 4.15 2.61
C HIS A 209 -4.91 4.48 3.70
N ALA A 210 -5.41 3.47 4.44
CA ALA A 210 -6.32 3.67 5.56
C ALA A 210 -5.68 4.45 6.72
N LYS A 211 -4.36 4.30 6.93
CA LYS A 211 -3.57 5.07 7.89
C LYS A 211 -3.51 6.55 7.50
N ASP A 212 -3.14 6.84 6.26
CA ASP A 212 -3.14 8.21 5.71
C ASP A 212 -4.53 8.89 5.82
N MET A 213 -5.62 8.14 5.56
CA MET A 213 -7.00 8.66 5.66
C MET A 213 -7.44 9.12 7.07
N VAL A 214 -6.68 8.79 8.13
CA VAL A 214 -6.94 9.25 9.52
C VAL A 214 -5.78 10.03 10.13
N ASP A 215 -4.66 10.20 9.42
CA ASP A 215 -3.49 10.95 9.89
C ASP A 215 -3.74 12.47 9.79
N PRO A 216 -3.70 13.23 10.91
CA PRO A 216 -3.89 14.68 10.87
C PRO A 216 -2.76 15.43 10.14
N GLU A 217 -1.57 14.84 9.97
CA GLU A 217 -0.51 15.44 9.16
C GLU A 217 -0.72 15.20 7.65
N PHE A 218 -1.47 14.17 7.27
CA PHE A 218 -1.83 13.90 5.88
C PHE A 218 -3.08 14.69 5.45
N ASP A 219 -4.00 14.94 6.38
CA ASP A 219 -5.20 15.77 6.21
C ASP A 219 -6.10 15.37 5.02
N TYR A 220 -6.51 14.10 4.98
CA TYR A 220 -7.38 13.58 3.92
C TYR A 220 -8.76 14.28 3.94
N GLU A 221 -9.08 15.01 2.86
CA GLU A 221 -10.42 15.55 2.61
C GLU A 221 -11.19 14.71 1.59
N ASP A 222 -12.51 14.63 1.70
CA ASP A 222 -13.37 14.14 0.60
C ASP A 222 -13.53 15.24 -0.47
N ALA A 223 -12.41 15.66 -1.06
CA ALA A 223 -12.31 16.84 -1.89
C ALA A 223 -13.11 16.72 -3.20
N PHE A 224 -13.82 17.80 -3.55
CA PHE A 224 -14.56 17.87 -4.80
C PHE A 224 -13.61 18.07 -5.99
N ILE A 225 -13.20 16.98 -6.65
CA ILE A 225 -12.51 17.04 -7.94
C ILE A 225 -13.43 17.75 -8.95
N PRO A 226 -13.03 18.88 -9.58
CA PRO A 226 -13.90 19.63 -10.50
C PRO A 226 -13.99 18.99 -11.90
N GLY A 227 -14.76 19.61 -12.80
CA GLY A 227 -14.83 19.23 -14.22
C GLY A 227 -15.85 18.14 -14.56
N ASN A 228 -15.79 17.67 -15.82
CA ASN A 228 -16.66 16.60 -16.34
C ASN A 228 -16.22 15.20 -15.85
N PRO A 229 -17.04 14.15 -15.99
CA PRO A 229 -16.71 12.81 -15.48
C PRO A 229 -15.37 12.25 -15.96
N SER A 230 -14.96 12.54 -17.19
CA SER A 230 -13.70 12.05 -17.74
C SER A 230 -12.48 12.78 -17.17
N VAL A 231 -12.59 14.10 -16.94
CA VAL A 231 -11.57 14.88 -16.23
C VAL A 231 -11.45 14.40 -14.78
N LYS A 232 -12.57 14.16 -14.09
CA LYS A 232 -12.59 13.57 -12.74
C LYS A 232 -11.90 12.21 -12.72
N ASN A 233 -12.17 11.33 -13.70
CA ASN A 233 -11.52 10.02 -13.81
C ASN A 233 -10.00 10.14 -14.03
N LEU A 234 -9.55 11.09 -14.86
CA LEU A 234 -8.13 11.34 -15.10
C LEU A 234 -7.39 11.79 -13.84
N ILE A 235 -7.93 12.79 -13.13
CA ILE A 235 -7.36 13.30 -11.87
C ILE A 235 -7.37 12.19 -10.81
N THR A 236 -8.45 11.40 -10.73
CA THR A 236 -8.52 10.23 -9.82
C THR A 236 -7.45 9.19 -10.14
N ALA A 237 -7.16 8.93 -11.42
CA ALA A 237 -6.12 7.99 -11.83
C ALA A 237 -4.70 8.51 -11.49
N ARG A 238 -4.42 9.79 -11.76
CA ARG A 238 -3.16 10.45 -11.37
C ARG A 238 -2.96 10.46 -9.85
N PHE A 239 -3.99 10.84 -9.10
CA PHE A 239 -3.98 10.88 -7.64
C PHE A 239 -3.69 9.49 -7.04
N ARG A 240 -4.38 8.45 -7.51
CA ARG A 240 -4.10 7.06 -7.10
C ARG A 240 -2.66 6.66 -7.40
N LEU A 241 -2.16 6.93 -8.61
CA LEU A 241 -0.78 6.62 -8.98
C LEU A 241 0.24 7.30 -8.04
N LEU A 242 0.10 8.60 -7.81
CA LEU A 242 0.99 9.37 -6.93
C LEU A 242 0.88 8.93 -5.46
N TRP A 243 -0.32 8.63 -4.98
CA TRP A 243 -0.54 8.17 -3.60
C TRP A 243 0.01 6.76 -3.39
N ASN A 244 -0.19 5.84 -4.33
CA ASN A 244 0.40 4.50 -4.29
C ASN A 244 1.95 4.60 -4.29
N MET A 245 2.56 5.54 -5.02
CA MET A 245 4.01 5.82 -4.95
C MET A 245 4.46 6.28 -3.56
N TYR A 246 3.66 7.12 -2.89
CA TYR A 246 3.93 7.59 -1.54
C TYR A 246 3.73 6.50 -0.47
N VAL A 247 2.80 5.57 -0.66
CA VAL A 247 2.68 4.36 0.17
C VAL A 247 3.88 3.43 -0.04
N ASP A 248 4.19 3.08 -1.29
CA ASP A 248 5.23 2.08 -1.58
C ASP A 248 6.65 2.56 -1.28
N SER A 249 6.92 3.86 -1.40
CA SER A 249 8.20 4.43 -0.96
C SER A 249 8.40 4.37 0.56
N ARG A 250 7.33 4.56 1.35
CA ARG A 250 7.35 4.37 2.81
C ARG A 250 7.49 2.90 3.19
N LEU A 251 6.77 1.99 2.53
CA LEU A 251 6.93 0.55 2.74
C LEU A 251 8.36 0.07 2.43
N ALA A 252 8.95 0.55 1.33
CA ALA A 252 10.35 0.27 0.99
C ALA A 252 11.32 0.83 2.03
N ARG A 253 11.10 2.05 2.57
CA ARG A 253 11.88 2.61 3.69
C ARG A 253 11.74 1.77 4.98
N MET A 254 10.59 1.15 5.21
CA MET A 254 10.34 0.24 6.34
C MET A 254 10.88 -1.19 6.11
N GLY A 255 11.46 -1.49 4.94
CA GLY A 255 11.93 -2.83 4.58
C GLY A 255 10.79 -3.84 4.32
N VAL A 256 9.57 -3.37 4.08
CA VAL A 256 8.38 -4.21 3.86
C VAL A 256 8.15 -4.45 2.37
N VAL A 257 7.87 -5.70 2.00
CA VAL A 257 7.55 -6.08 0.62
C VAL A 257 6.19 -5.52 0.23
N SER A 258 6.16 -4.67 -0.80
CA SER A 258 4.94 -4.19 -1.44
C SER A 258 4.42 -5.19 -2.49
N VAL A 259 3.14 -5.06 -2.83
CA VAL A 259 2.49 -5.65 -4.01
C VAL A 259 3.24 -5.34 -5.31
N GLN A 260 3.98 -4.21 -5.37
CA GLN A 260 4.80 -3.85 -6.53
C GLN A 260 6.20 -3.36 -6.12
N PRO A 261 7.28 -3.86 -6.75
CA PRO A 261 8.62 -3.30 -6.55
C PRO A 261 8.76 -1.92 -7.22
N LYS A 262 9.76 -1.14 -6.78
CA LYS A 262 10.05 0.22 -7.26
C LYS A 262 10.11 0.30 -8.79
N GLU A 263 10.73 -0.68 -9.43
CA GLU A 263 10.88 -0.77 -10.90
C GLU A 263 9.56 -1.01 -11.62
N SER A 264 8.60 -1.70 -10.98
CA SER A 264 7.26 -1.88 -11.54
C SER A 264 6.46 -0.58 -11.47
N ARG A 265 6.53 0.12 -10.33
CA ARG A 265 5.90 1.44 -10.19
C ARG A 265 6.55 2.50 -11.08
N TYR A 266 7.86 2.43 -11.31
CA TYR A 266 8.53 3.28 -12.30
C TYR A 266 7.93 3.08 -13.69
N ARG A 267 7.73 1.83 -14.14
CA ARG A 267 7.09 1.55 -15.45
C ARG A 267 5.66 2.07 -15.50
N GLU A 268 4.89 1.96 -14.42
CA GLU A 268 3.53 2.49 -14.36
C GLU A 268 3.52 4.02 -14.53
N PHE A 269 4.37 4.72 -13.77
CA PHE A 269 4.57 6.16 -13.87
C PHE A 269 5.11 6.60 -15.24
N ASP A 270 6.14 5.95 -15.76
CA ASP A 270 6.79 6.26 -17.04
C ASP A 270 5.83 6.10 -18.23
N ASN A 271 4.95 5.08 -18.21
CA ASN A 271 3.88 4.93 -19.20
C ASN A 271 2.83 6.05 -19.08
N PHE A 272 2.40 6.39 -17.86
CA PHE A 272 1.36 7.38 -17.64
C PHE A 272 1.81 8.78 -18.08
N TYR A 273 3.03 9.16 -17.70
CA TYR A 273 3.63 10.47 -17.93
C TYR A 273 4.58 10.52 -19.14
N ARG A 274 4.52 9.55 -20.06
CA ARG A 274 5.45 9.31 -21.20
C ARG A 274 5.82 10.50 -22.09
N LYS A 275 5.07 11.60 -22.01
CA LYS A 275 5.22 12.84 -22.79
C LYS A 275 6.14 13.87 -22.12
N ILE A 276 6.29 13.82 -20.78
CA ILE A 276 7.38 14.51 -20.08
C ILE A 276 8.70 13.87 -20.55
N PRO A 277 9.77 14.63 -20.85
CA PRO A 277 11.05 14.05 -21.25
C PRO A 277 11.69 13.15 -20.17
N GLU A 278 12.43 12.12 -20.60
CA GLU A 278 12.84 10.98 -19.75
C GLU A 278 13.64 11.39 -18.50
N LYS A 279 14.54 12.39 -18.62
CA LYS A 279 15.35 12.88 -17.51
C LYS A 279 14.48 13.44 -16.39
N GLN A 280 13.51 14.27 -16.74
CA GLN A 280 12.57 14.89 -15.81
C GLN A 280 11.58 13.86 -15.25
N ARG A 281 11.13 12.86 -16.02
CA ARG A 281 10.36 11.71 -15.47
C ARG A 281 11.12 10.99 -14.36
N LYS A 282 12.42 10.74 -14.55
CA LYS A 282 13.28 10.13 -13.52
C LYS A 282 13.49 11.05 -12.31
N GLY A 283 13.65 12.35 -12.54
CA GLY A 283 13.72 13.37 -11.48
C GLY A 283 12.47 13.37 -10.59
N ILE A 284 11.29 13.48 -11.21
CA ILE A 284 9.98 13.46 -10.52
C ILE A 284 9.78 12.14 -9.75
N PHE A 285 10.08 11.00 -10.38
CA PHE A 285 9.94 9.70 -9.74
C PHE A 285 10.85 9.54 -8.53
N GLU A 286 12.15 9.84 -8.66
CA GLU A 286 13.11 9.75 -7.55
C GLU A 286 12.85 10.80 -6.47
N GLY A 287 12.33 11.98 -6.84
CA GLY A 287 11.85 13.01 -5.92
C GLY A 287 10.70 12.48 -5.07
N LEU A 288 9.57 12.13 -5.69
CA LEU A 288 8.39 11.61 -5.00
C LEU A 288 8.67 10.34 -4.19
N TRP A 289 9.61 9.49 -4.64
CA TRP A 289 10.04 8.29 -3.90
C TRP A 289 10.92 8.61 -2.69
N LYS A 290 11.62 9.75 -2.67
CA LYS A 290 12.44 10.20 -1.52
C LYS A 290 11.66 11.06 -0.54
N THR A 291 10.60 11.74 -0.98
CA THR A 291 9.76 12.58 -0.13
C THR A 291 9.25 11.82 1.10
N GLU A 292 9.52 12.36 2.29
CA GLU A 292 9.22 11.72 3.58
C GLU A 292 7.76 11.87 3.98
N LYS A 293 7.22 13.10 3.86
CA LYS A 293 5.83 13.48 4.13
C LYS A 293 5.21 14.17 2.91
N LEU A 294 3.94 13.87 2.64
CA LEU A 294 3.07 14.58 1.70
C LEU A 294 1.70 14.75 2.36
N THR A 295 1.01 15.84 2.05
CA THR A 295 -0.42 15.97 2.38
C THR A 295 -1.32 15.48 1.24
N HIS A 296 -2.59 15.28 1.56
CA HIS A 296 -3.65 15.04 0.59
C HIS A 296 -3.77 16.17 -0.44
N GLU A 297 -3.69 17.44 -0.01
CA GLU A 297 -3.73 18.61 -0.89
C GLU A 297 -2.57 18.61 -1.88
N GLU A 298 -1.35 18.30 -1.42
CA GLU A 298 -0.17 18.22 -2.30
C GLU A 298 -0.30 17.09 -3.34
N LEU A 299 -0.79 15.92 -2.94
CA LEU A 299 -1.03 14.81 -3.87
C LEU A 299 -2.14 15.13 -4.88
N LEU A 300 -3.20 15.85 -4.45
CA LEU A 300 -4.33 16.23 -5.30
C LEU A 300 -3.99 17.37 -6.25
N SER A 301 -3.19 18.35 -5.84
CA SER A 301 -2.71 19.44 -6.69
C SER A 301 -1.77 18.90 -7.78
N MET A 302 -0.76 18.09 -7.41
CA MET A 302 0.10 17.38 -8.37
C MET A 302 -0.64 16.40 -9.30
N ALA A 303 -1.81 15.90 -8.89
CA ALA A 303 -2.67 15.07 -9.75
C ALA A 303 -3.54 15.90 -10.71
N THR A 304 -3.93 17.10 -10.29
CA THR A 304 -4.79 18.02 -11.05
C THR A 304 -3.97 18.78 -12.09
N ASP A 305 -2.81 19.28 -11.69
CA ASP A 305 -1.94 20.16 -12.45
C ASP A 305 -0.54 19.54 -12.63
N LEU A 306 -0.01 19.65 -13.85
CA LEU A 306 1.35 19.20 -14.17
C LEU A 306 2.41 20.17 -13.66
N ASP A 307 2.17 21.49 -13.68
CA ASP A 307 3.19 22.46 -13.27
C ASP A 307 3.51 22.36 -11.78
N THR A 308 2.53 22.09 -10.94
CA THR A 308 2.71 21.76 -9.52
C THR A 308 3.55 20.51 -9.32
N LEU A 309 3.40 19.48 -10.16
CA LEU A 309 4.23 18.26 -10.11
C LEU A 309 5.67 18.51 -10.63
N MET A 310 5.81 19.28 -11.70
CA MET A 310 7.11 19.62 -12.30
C MET A 310 7.91 20.52 -11.37
N SER A 311 7.35 21.64 -10.93
CA SER A 311 8.03 22.64 -10.09
C SER A 311 8.48 22.13 -8.72
N LYS A 312 7.87 21.05 -8.21
CA LYS A 312 8.27 20.41 -6.95
C LYS A 312 9.49 19.47 -7.09
N TYR A 313 9.80 18.96 -8.28
CA TYR A 313 10.81 17.91 -8.47
C TYR A 313 11.73 18.06 -9.71
N VAL A 314 11.60 19.13 -10.48
CA VAL A 314 12.45 19.44 -11.65
C VAL A 314 13.08 20.81 -11.43
N ASP A 315 14.42 20.89 -11.54
CA ASP A 315 15.15 22.14 -11.30
C ASP A 315 14.76 23.23 -12.33
N PRO A 316 14.55 24.49 -11.91
CA PRO A 316 14.20 25.59 -12.81
C PRO A 316 15.24 25.78 -13.92
N GLY A 317 14.79 25.73 -15.17
CA GLY A 317 15.63 25.85 -16.36
C GLY A 317 16.10 24.53 -16.98
N GLU A 318 15.74 23.36 -16.45
CA GLU A 318 15.92 22.09 -17.17
C GLU A 318 14.94 21.86 -18.32
N ILE A 319 13.86 22.65 -18.35
CA ILE A 319 12.78 22.71 -19.33
C ILE A 319 12.35 24.19 -19.36
N THR A 320 12.13 24.76 -20.54
CA THR A 320 11.57 26.12 -20.63
C THR A 320 10.09 26.11 -20.31
N ASP A 321 9.48 27.25 -19.97
CA ASP A 321 8.03 27.30 -19.74
C ASP A 321 7.26 26.98 -21.04
N GLU A 322 7.76 27.42 -22.20
CA GLU A 322 7.21 27.03 -23.51
C GLU A 322 7.25 25.51 -23.73
N ASP A 323 8.31 24.80 -23.32
CA ASP A 323 8.38 23.34 -23.43
C ASP A 323 7.34 22.60 -22.56
N LYS A 324 6.72 23.26 -21.57
CA LYS A 324 5.72 22.65 -20.67
C LYS A 324 4.31 22.70 -21.25
N ASP A 325 3.96 23.83 -21.86
CA ASP A 325 2.61 24.08 -22.41
C ASP A 325 2.21 23.01 -23.44
N TYR A 326 3.20 22.41 -24.13
CA TYR A 326 3.02 21.37 -25.15
C TYR A 326 3.20 19.93 -24.63
N ILE A 327 3.21 19.69 -23.31
CA ILE A 327 3.26 18.33 -22.74
C ILE A 327 1.86 17.70 -22.75
N HIS A 328 1.51 17.12 -23.89
CA HIS A 328 0.23 16.46 -24.18
C HIS A 328 0.01 15.14 -23.41
N LEU A 329 -0.19 15.24 -22.08
CA LEU A 329 -0.40 14.10 -21.19
C LEU A 329 -1.57 13.21 -21.65
N GLN A 330 -1.48 11.92 -21.33
CA GLN A 330 -2.54 10.97 -21.61
C GLN A 330 -3.82 11.34 -20.84
N GLY A 331 -4.96 11.28 -21.54
CA GLY A 331 -6.28 11.66 -21.04
C GLY A 331 -6.57 13.17 -21.05
N SER A 332 -5.59 14.03 -21.32
CA SER A 332 -5.83 15.48 -21.42
C SER A 332 -6.83 15.81 -22.55
N PRO A 333 -7.61 16.89 -22.44
CA PRO A 333 -8.58 17.28 -23.46
C PRO A 333 -7.89 17.84 -24.71
N CYS A 334 -8.20 17.28 -25.88
CA CYS A 334 -7.75 17.78 -27.19
C CYS A 334 -8.11 19.27 -27.37
N PRO A 335 -7.21 20.15 -27.84
CA PRO A 335 -7.50 21.58 -27.97
C PRO A 335 -8.64 21.85 -28.96
N LEU A 336 -8.83 21.01 -29.97
CA LEU A 336 -9.86 21.20 -31.00
C LEU A 336 -11.26 20.76 -30.50
N CYS A 337 -11.43 19.48 -30.13
CA CYS A 337 -12.75 18.95 -29.75
C CYS A 337 -13.05 18.97 -28.23
N LYS A 338 -12.08 19.33 -27.40
CA LYS A 338 -12.14 19.34 -25.91
C LYS A 338 -12.50 17.98 -25.26
N PHE A 339 -12.50 16.88 -26.01
CA PHE A 339 -12.63 15.53 -25.47
C PHE A 339 -11.26 14.99 -24.99
N PRO A 340 -11.22 14.19 -23.90
CA PRO A 340 -10.04 13.45 -23.48
C PRO A 340 -9.48 12.59 -24.61
N THR A 341 -8.16 12.60 -24.83
CA THR A 341 -7.50 11.67 -25.75
C THR A 341 -6.29 10.96 -25.12
N TYR A 342 -6.05 9.74 -25.60
CA TYR A 342 -4.86 8.92 -25.30
C TYR A 342 -3.96 8.77 -26.54
N ASN A 343 -4.52 9.08 -27.72
CA ASN A 343 -3.88 9.10 -29.01
C ASN A 343 -3.71 10.58 -29.41
N TRP A 344 -2.47 11.06 -29.30
CA TRP A 344 -2.08 12.43 -29.64
C TRP A 344 -1.19 12.42 -30.88
N VAL A 345 -1.51 13.29 -31.83
CA VAL A 345 -0.57 13.80 -32.82
C VAL A 345 0.02 15.07 -32.21
N ASP A 346 1.30 15.02 -31.81
CA ASP A 346 1.95 16.11 -31.07
C ASP A 346 2.37 17.28 -31.96
N ASP A 347 2.62 17.01 -33.24
CA ASP A 347 3.06 17.97 -34.25
C ASP A 347 2.44 17.59 -35.61
N PRO A 348 1.18 17.97 -35.89
CA PRO A 348 0.50 17.61 -37.14
C PRO A 348 1.19 18.15 -38.39
N GLU A 349 1.88 19.29 -38.33
CA GLU A 349 2.66 19.86 -39.45
C GLU A 349 3.80 18.92 -39.91
N SER A 350 4.27 18.01 -39.05
CA SER A 350 5.26 17.00 -39.43
C SER A 350 4.71 15.79 -40.20
N ILE A 351 3.39 15.59 -40.26
CA ILE A 351 2.76 14.40 -40.87
C ILE A 351 1.58 14.66 -41.82
N CYS A 352 0.88 15.80 -41.70
CA CYS A 352 -0.29 16.14 -42.49
C CYS A 352 0.04 17.15 -43.60
N ASP A 353 -0.76 17.17 -44.66
CA ASP A 353 -0.64 18.19 -45.71
C ASP A 353 -0.98 19.60 -45.19
N GLU A 354 -0.32 20.63 -45.75
CA GLU A 354 -0.48 22.06 -45.41
C GLU A 354 -1.97 22.49 -45.39
N MET A 355 -2.79 21.98 -46.31
CA MET A 355 -4.24 22.22 -46.39
C MET A 355 -5.03 21.74 -45.16
N VAL A 356 -4.52 20.73 -44.43
CA VAL A 356 -5.12 20.24 -43.18
C VAL A 356 -4.85 21.24 -42.04
N ILE A 357 -3.62 21.75 -41.98
CA ILE A 357 -3.16 22.75 -41.00
C ILE A 357 -3.93 24.07 -41.20
N GLU A 358 -4.03 24.55 -42.44
CA GLU A 358 -4.85 25.71 -42.80
C GLU A 358 -6.32 25.51 -42.38
N ALA A 359 -6.89 24.32 -42.66
CA ALA A 359 -8.29 24.04 -42.34
C ALA A 359 -8.57 24.00 -40.82
N ILE A 360 -7.61 23.57 -40.00
CA ILE A 360 -7.69 23.66 -38.54
C ILE A 360 -7.60 25.12 -38.09
N GLN A 361 -6.61 25.88 -38.58
CA GLN A 361 -6.39 27.28 -38.19
C GLN A 361 -7.53 28.22 -38.60
N ILE A 362 -8.25 27.91 -39.69
CA ILE A 362 -9.47 28.65 -40.10
C ILE A 362 -10.59 28.52 -39.06
N ASP A 363 -10.75 27.34 -38.44
CA ASP A 363 -11.76 27.09 -37.40
C ASP A 363 -11.25 27.45 -35.99
N PHE A 364 -9.94 27.39 -35.76
CA PHE A 364 -9.25 27.64 -34.49
C PHE A 364 -8.05 28.59 -34.69
N PRO A 365 -8.25 29.92 -34.77
CA PRO A 365 -7.19 30.88 -35.13
C PRO A 365 -6.05 31.02 -34.11
N ASP A 366 -6.30 30.61 -32.86
CA ASP A 366 -5.33 30.65 -31.75
C ASP A 366 -4.57 29.30 -31.57
N TRP A 367 -4.66 28.38 -32.54
CA TRP A 367 -4.03 27.04 -32.50
C TRP A 367 -2.78 26.96 -33.39
N GLU A 368 -1.70 26.41 -32.84
CA GLU A 368 -0.42 26.16 -33.51
C GLU A 368 -0.12 24.64 -33.57
N SER A 369 0.71 24.16 -34.51
CA SER A 369 0.99 22.71 -34.66
C SER A 369 1.41 22.05 -33.34
N ARG A 370 2.21 22.76 -32.54
CA ARG A 370 2.71 22.32 -31.21
C ARG A 370 1.63 22.14 -30.14
N ASP A 371 0.45 22.76 -30.27
CA ASP A 371 -0.73 22.44 -29.43
C ASP A 371 -1.27 21.03 -29.68
N GLY A 372 -0.89 20.42 -30.80
CA GLY A 372 -1.26 19.06 -31.17
C GLY A 372 -2.77 18.87 -31.41
N ALA A 373 -3.15 17.63 -31.68
CA ALA A 373 -4.54 17.22 -31.82
C ALA A 373 -4.72 15.74 -31.45
N CYS A 374 -5.96 15.32 -31.19
CA CYS A 374 -6.25 13.90 -31.20
C CYS A 374 -6.29 13.36 -32.63
N ASP A 375 -5.85 12.10 -32.79
CA ASP A 375 -5.92 11.33 -34.04
C ASP A 375 -7.22 11.53 -34.83
N ARG A 376 -8.35 11.45 -34.13
CA ARG A 376 -9.69 11.57 -34.71
C ARG A 376 -10.09 12.99 -35.10
N CYS A 377 -9.45 14.03 -34.55
CA CYS A 377 -9.62 15.38 -35.06
C CYS A 377 -8.83 15.56 -36.35
N VAL A 378 -7.60 15.04 -36.41
CA VAL A 378 -6.75 15.07 -37.60
C VAL A 378 -7.46 14.35 -38.76
N GLU A 379 -7.94 13.12 -38.56
CA GLU A 379 -8.74 12.35 -39.52
C GLU A 379 -9.93 13.14 -40.10
N VAL A 380 -10.65 13.90 -39.25
CA VAL A 380 -11.79 14.72 -39.67
C VAL A 380 -11.37 15.94 -40.50
N TYR A 381 -10.19 16.52 -40.25
CA TYR A 381 -9.65 17.61 -41.07
C TYR A 381 -9.00 17.13 -42.37
N GLU A 382 -8.35 15.96 -42.38
CA GLU A 382 -7.85 15.29 -43.60
C GLU A 382 -9.00 15.00 -44.58
N LEU A 383 -10.11 14.43 -44.07
CA LEU A 383 -11.33 14.21 -44.86
C LEU A 383 -12.00 15.51 -45.34
N ARG A 384 -11.85 16.62 -44.61
CA ARG A 384 -12.40 17.93 -44.97
C ARG A 384 -11.53 18.70 -45.97
N ALA A 385 -10.21 18.56 -45.89
CA ALA A 385 -9.26 19.07 -46.87
C ALA A 385 -9.27 18.24 -48.17
N GLY A 386 -9.68 16.97 -48.10
CA GLY A 386 -9.83 16.07 -49.24
C GLY A 386 -8.58 15.23 -49.53
N VAL A 387 -7.81 14.90 -48.49
CA VAL A 387 -6.51 14.19 -48.57
C VAL A 387 -6.52 12.77 -47.95
N GLY A 388 -7.67 12.33 -47.41
CA GLY A 388 -7.89 10.97 -46.86
C GLY A 388 -8.55 9.97 -47.83
#